data_AF-A0A2A2JSR7-F1
#
_entry.id   AF-A0A2A2JSR7-F1
#
_cell.length_a   1.000
_cell.length_b   1.000
_cell.length_c   1.000
_cell.angle_alpha   90.00
_cell.angle_beta   90.00
_cell.angle_gamma   90.00
#
_symmetry.space_group_name_H-M   'P 1'
#
loop_
_entity.id
_entity.type
_entity.pdbx_description
1 polymer ?
#
loop_
_entity_poly.entity_id
_entity_poly.type
_entity_poly.pdbx_seq_one_letter_code
_entity_poly.pdbx_strand_id
1 'polypeptide(L)'
;MSKTLNLVRKLPYKSYTRKMIGYLYAISHGAEWIYDTDVDNRPIFGGLDAFDFADELSGVRFERNHSDPIINRLFNPYLYFGRPDMWPRGFPLEYFSQHNHTDANFRLCEVQKRAAVQQGLVDMDPDVDAIFRLLHANPTKVSSEHFNRHAPPIILGQKTYSPWNSQNTLFHRNAFFTMFLPTTVSFRTTDIWRSYFSQKLLHLIDEYVAFYPVNAVQIRNAHNYLKDFEDEQEVYLKSGELLKFLDEWKCSQKSTANCAIELAEQFGKMEFWQEDDVDLVKEWIHDLISIGYAFPPLSKPSNYELPRSENTTDVNCRRMFLQLYNDKSTADNQTDDTRSIQKMENFQDFVELCDKTNVTGNSEFPPLQYPFNYIHINPREMNKGYNGYTCMIKAYELGLRNIKGK
;
A
#
# COMPACT_ATOMS: atom_id res chain seq x y z
N MET A 1 35.45 -4.30 -18.28
CA MET A 1 35.64 -2.91 -17.84
C MET A 1 34.59 -2.61 -16.80
N SER A 2 34.97 -2.31 -15.55
CA SER A 2 34.03 -1.82 -14.54
C SER A 2 33.50 -0.45 -15.03
N LYS A 3 32.23 -0.39 -15.45
CA LYS A 3 31.58 0.88 -15.73
C LYS A 3 31.57 1.67 -14.43
N THR A 4 32.26 2.80 -14.43
CA THR A 4 32.25 3.69 -13.28
C THR A 4 30.87 4.34 -13.19
N LEU A 5 30.15 4.12 -12.09
CA LEU A 5 28.85 4.72 -11.83
C LEU A 5 29.05 6.13 -11.25
N ASN A 6 28.42 7.13 -11.86
CA ASN A 6 28.61 8.54 -11.52
C ASN A 6 27.95 8.90 -10.19
N LEU A 7 26.75 8.38 -9.94
CA LEU A 7 25.98 8.67 -8.73
C LEU A 7 26.79 8.32 -7.48
N VAL A 8 27.43 7.15 -7.48
CA VAL A 8 28.20 6.61 -6.35
C VAL A 8 29.28 7.60 -5.87
N ARG A 9 29.85 8.39 -6.78
CA ARG A 9 30.89 9.38 -6.47
C ARG A 9 30.32 10.65 -5.84
N LYS A 10 29.07 11.00 -6.13
CA LYS A 10 28.41 12.21 -5.65
C LYS A 10 27.61 11.99 -4.36
N LEU A 11 27.28 10.74 -4.01
CA LEU A 11 26.51 10.45 -2.80
C LEU A 11 27.29 10.81 -1.52
N PRO A 12 26.65 11.48 -0.54
CA PRO A 12 27.29 11.82 0.72
C PRO A 12 27.76 10.58 1.49
N TYR A 13 28.87 10.71 2.20
CA TYR A 13 29.38 9.65 3.07
C TYR A 13 28.56 9.55 4.36
N LYS A 14 28.52 8.35 4.95
CA LYS A 14 27.75 8.04 6.18
C LYS A 14 26.29 8.50 6.10
N SER A 15 25.72 8.48 4.90
CA SER A 15 24.33 8.83 4.65
C SER A 15 23.49 7.58 4.43
N TYR A 16 22.25 7.63 4.91
CA TYR A 16 21.21 6.64 4.63
C TYR A 16 20.99 6.44 3.12
N THR A 17 21.12 7.50 2.31
CA THR A 17 20.87 7.46 0.86
C THR A 17 21.87 6.61 0.08
N ARG A 18 22.97 6.17 0.72
CA ARG A 18 23.93 5.22 0.13
C ARG A 18 23.35 3.83 -0.12
N LYS A 19 22.14 3.53 0.37
CA LYS A 19 21.36 2.35 -0.06
C LYS A 19 21.26 2.23 -1.59
N MET A 20 21.21 3.37 -2.30
CA MET A 20 21.20 3.41 -3.77
C MET A 20 22.38 2.71 -4.43
N ILE A 21 23.54 2.63 -3.77
CA ILE A 21 24.70 1.86 -4.27
C ILE A 21 24.36 0.37 -4.31
N GLY A 22 23.71 -0.14 -3.26
CA GLY A 22 23.22 -1.51 -3.19
C GLY A 22 22.15 -1.79 -4.23
N TYR A 23 21.25 -0.84 -4.48
CA TYR A 23 20.26 -0.96 -5.55
C TYR A 23 20.95 -1.07 -6.92
N LEU A 24 21.85 -0.15 -7.29
CA LEU A 24 22.57 -0.21 -8.57
C LEU A 24 23.37 -1.52 -8.71
N TYR A 25 23.99 -1.98 -7.63
CA TYR A 25 24.68 -3.26 -7.62
C TYR A 25 23.72 -4.41 -7.95
N ALA A 26 22.58 -4.53 -7.25
CA ALA A 26 21.59 -5.58 -7.50
C ALA A 26 21.03 -5.52 -8.93
N ILE A 27 20.68 -4.33 -9.41
CA ILE A 27 20.15 -4.11 -10.77
C ILE A 27 21.18 -4.53 -11.82
N SER A 28 22.45 -4.15 -11.64
CA SER A 28 23.53 -4.51 -12.58
C SER A 28 23.82 -6.01 -12.65
N HIS A 29 23.39 -6.78 -11.64
CA HIS A 29 23.51 -8.24 -11.58
C HIS A 29 22.21 -8.96 -11.97
N GLY A 30 21.24 -8.26 -12.56
CA GLY A 30 20.01 -8.86 -13.08
C GLY A 30 18.96 -9.16 -12.02
N ALA A 31 18.91 -8.40 -10.93
CA ALA A 31 17.83 -8.52 -9.96
C ALA A 31 16.46 -8.28 -10.64
N GLU A 32 15.51 -9.17 -10.40
CA GLU A 32 14.09 -9.00 -10.80
C GLU A 32 13.27 -8.34 -9.69
N TRP A 33 13.70 -8.54 -8.44
CA TRP A 33 13.09 -8.01 -7.24
C TRP A 33 14.17 -7.49 -6.29
N ILE A 34 13.91 -6.37 -5.62
CA ILE A 34 14.76 -5.82 -4.56
C ILE A 34 13.90 -5.60 -3.33
N TYR A 35 14.26 -6.24 -2.23
CA TYR A 35 13.66 -6.00 -0.92
C TYR A 35 14.46 -4.93 -0.18
N ASP A 36 13.84 -3.79 0.08
CA ASP A 36 14.38 -2.70 0.88
C ASP A 36 13.91 -2.85 2.32
N THR A 37 14.87 -2.94 3.22
CA THR A 37 14.61 -3.09 4.64
C THR A 37 15.66 -2.38 5.49
N ASP A 38 15.30 -2.10 6.73
CA ASP A 38 16.18 -1.53 7.74
C ASP A 38 16.75 -2.64 8.65
N VAL A 39 17.89 -2.36 9.28
CA VAL A 39 18.62 -3.36 10.09
C VAL A 39 17.91 -3.76 11.39
N ASP A 40 16.89 -3.01 11.80
CA ASP A 40 16.06 -3.20 12.98
C ASP A 40 14.73 -3.93 12.68
N ASN A 41 14.49 -4.27 11.41
CA ASN A 41 13.35 -5.06 10.99
C ASN A 41 13.67 -6.56 11.01
N ARG A 42 12.74 -7.35 11.55
CA ARG A 42 12.81 -8.81 11.56
C ARG A 42 11.60 -9.39 10.84
N PRO A 43 11.78 -10.14 9.74
CA PRO A 43 10.68 -10.82 9.07
C PRO A 43 9.98 -11.82 10.00
N ILE A 44 8.66 -11.88 9.92
CA ILE A 44 7.79 -12.83 10.62
C ILE A 44 6.70 -13.33 9.67
N PHE A 45 5.96 -14.38 10.06
CA PHE A 45 4.81 -14.87 9.28
C PHE A 45 5.09 -15.09 7.79
N GLY A 46 6.14 -15.85 7.47
CA GLY A 46 6.55 -16.12 6.08
C GLY A 46 7.47 -15.06 5.47
N GLY A 47 7.59 -13.88 6.07
CA GLY A 47 8.52 -12.84 5.65
C GLY A 47 8.31 -12.44 4.19
N LEU A 48 9.29 -12.77 3.33
CA LEU A 48 9.20 -12.47 1.89
C LEU A 48 8.11 -13.27 1.16
N ASP A 49 7.77 -14.47 1.65
CA ASP A 49 6.74 -15.32 1.03
C ASP A 49 5.33 -14.73 1.19
N ALA A 50 5.16 -13.70 2.03
CA ALA A 50 3.91 -12.99 2.20
C ALA A 50 3.63 -11.95 1.08
N PHE A 51 4.60 -11.68 0.20
CA PHE A 51 4.46 -10.80 -0.96
C PHE A 51 4.07 -11.57 -2.22
N ASP A 52 3.48 -10.89 -3.20
CA ASP A 52 3.06 -11.50 -4.46
C ASP A 52 4.12 -11.35 -5.55
N PHE A 53 4.59 -12.48 -6.09
CA PHE A 53 5.57 -12.51 -7.19
C PHE A 53 4.94 -12.82 -8.56
N ALA A 54 3.68 -13.29 -8.58
CA ALA A 54 2.96 -13.63 -9.81
C ALA A 54 2.57 -12.40 -10.61
N ASP A 55 2.58 -12.48 -11.95
CA ASP A 55 2.30 -11.33 -12.82
C ASP A 55 0.87 -10.79 -12.65
N GLU A 56 -0.09 -11.70 -12.52
CA GLU A 56 -1.51 -11.47 -12.28
C GLU A 56 -1.96 -12.20 -11.02
N LEU A 57 -2.93 -11.62 -10.31
CA LEU A 57 -3.46 -12.13 -9.06
C LEU A 57 -4.95 -11.77 -8.91
N SER A 58 -5.66 -12.50 -8.03
CA SER A 58 -6.99 -12.13 -7.56
C SER A 58 -6.87 -11.38 -6.24
N GLY A 59 -7.67 -10.34 -6.01
CA GLY A 59 -7.60 -9.65 -4.72
C GLY A 59 -8.36 -8.33 -4.64
N VAL A 60 -8.06 -7.59 -3.58
CA VAL A 60 -8.72 -6.33 -3.27
C VAL A 60 -7.98 -5.16 -3.89
N ARG A 61 -8.76 -4.22 -4.43
CA ARG A 61 -8.29 -2.96 -4.98
C ARG A 61 -9.07 -1.80 -4.39
N PHE A 62 -8.37 -0.72 -4.05
CA PHE A 62 -9.00 0.55 -3.70
C PHE A 62 -8.91 1.49 -4.89
N GLU A 63 -10.06 1.93 -5.42
CA GLU A 63 -10.05 2.85 -6.56
C GLU A 63 -11.28 3.77 -6.56
N ARG A 64 -11.02 5.05 -6.81
CA ARG A 64 -12.02 6.12 -6.87
C ARG A 64 -12.09 6.77 -8.23
N ASN A 65 -13.09 7.61 -8.44
CA ASN A 65 -13.20 8.37 -9.67
C ASN A 65 -11.99 9.32 -9.80
N HIS A 66 -11.32 9.30 -10.95
CA HIS A 66 -10.16 10.13 -11.24
C HIS A 66 -10.45 11.64 -11.25
N SER A 67 -11.73 12.02 -11.31
CA SER A 67 -12.21 13.40 -11.18
C SER A 67 -12.53 13.80 -9.74
N ASP A 68 -12.52 12.86 -8.79
CA ASP A 68 -12.70 13.19 -7.38
C ASP A 68 -11.53 14.09 -6.91
N PRO A 69 -11.80 15.04 -6.00
CA PRO A 69 -10.75 15.82 -5.34
C PRO A 69 -9.65 14.93 -4.77
N ILE A 70 -8.39 15.40 -4.76
CA ILE A 70 -7.25 14.58 -4.31
C ILE A 70 -7.41 14.05 -2.89
N ILE A 71 -8.01 14.83 -1.98
CA ILE A 71 -8.31 14.44 -0.59
C ILE A 71 -9.10 13.12 -0.51
N ASN A 72 -10.01 12.92 -1.46
CA ASN A 72 -10.84 11.73 -1.54
C ASN A 72 -10.06 10.52 -2.05
N ARG A 73 -9.02 10.74 -2.85
CA ARG A 73 -8.13 9.74 -3.46
C ARG A 73 -6.87 9.46 -2.64
N LEU A 74 -6.85 9.87 -1.38
CA LEU A 74 -5.85 9.42 -0.42
C LEU A 74 -6.27 8.09 0.18
N PHE A 75 -5.28 7.28 0.54
CA PHE A 75 -5.51 6.02 1.20
C PHE A 75 -4.65 5.92 2.45
N ASN A 76 -5.29 5.78 3.62
CA ASN A 76 -4.59 5.45 4.85
C ASN A 76 -4.55 3.92 5.03
N PRO A 77 -3.40 3.25 4.85
CA PRO A 77 -3.29 1.80 5.01
C PRO A 77 -3.57 1.38 6.44
N TYR A 78 -3.14 2.16 7.44
CA TYR A 78 -3.30 1.78 8.85
C TYR A 78 -4.77 1.70 9.24
N LEU A 79 -5.61 2.62 8.74
CA LEU A 79 -7.06 2.54 8.86
C LEU A 79 -7.62 1.23 8.28
N TYR A 80 -7.17 0.82 7.08
CA TYR A 80 -7.64 -0.39 6.40
C TYR A 80 -7.25 -1.65 7.18
N PHE A 81 -6.04 -1.67 7.75
CA PHE A 81 -5.55 -2.76 8.57
C PHE A 81 -6.01 -2.66 10.04
N GLY A 82 -7.10 -1.95 10.32
CA GLY A 82 -7.82 -1.99 11.59
C GLY A 82 -7.37 -0.97 12.64
N ARG A 83 -6.56 0.04 12.27
CA ARG A 83 -6.08 1.11 13.15
C ARG A 83 -6.62 2.49 12.72
N PRO A 84 -7.89 2.80 13.04
CA PRO A 84 -8.50 4.09 12.69
C PRO A 84 -7.87 5.28 13.41
N ASP A 85 -7.13 5.02 14.49
CA ASP A 85 -6.39 5.98 15.29
C ASP A 85 -5.01 6.34 14.73
N MET A 86 -4.51 5.62 13.72
CA MET A 86 -3.14 5.75 13.22
C MET A 86 -3.08 6.19 11.75
N TRP A 87 -1.93 6.74 11.37
CA TRP A 87 -1.59 7.08 9.99
C TRP A 87 -0.09 6.86 9.73
N PRO A 88 0.30 6.53 8.49
CA PRO A 88 1.71 6.43 8.12
C PRO A 88 2.40 7.80 8.12
N ARG A 89 3.70 7.85 8.41
CA ARG A 89 4.51 9.06 8.21
C ARG A 89 4.35 9.52 6.75
N GLY A 90 4.18 10.83 6.55
CA GLY A 90 3.90 11.38 5.22
C GLY A 90 2.43 11.56 4.88
N PHE A 91 1.51 11.09 5.73
CA PHE A 91 0.09 11.30 5.47
C PHE A 91 -0.25 12.79 5.68
N PRO A 92 -0.95 13.46 4.75
CA PRO A 92 -1.29 14.88 4.92
C PRO A 92 -2.27 15.06 6.09
N LEU A 93 -1.77 15.63 7.19
CA LEU A 93 -2.50 15.70 8.46
C LEU A 93 -3.72 16.62 8.39
N GLU A 94 -3.71 17.61 7.50
CA GLU A 94 -4.86 18.46 7.22
C GLU A 94 -6.08 17.69 6.70
N TYR A 95 -5.86 16.47 6.18
CA TYR A 95 -6.88 15.61 5.63
C TYR A 95 -7.24 14.43 6.54
N PHE A 96 -6.45 14.15 7.58
CA PHE A 96 -6.64 12.98 8.43
C PHE A 96 -8.05 12.90 9.04
N SER A 97 -8.54 13.99 9.64
CA SER A 97 -9.86 14.02 10.29
C SER A 97 -11.05 13.92 9.33
N GLN A 98 -10.84 14.27 8.06
CA GLN A 98 -11.85 14.23 7.00
C GLN A 98 -11.80 12.91 6.21
N HIS A 99 -10.69 12.19 6.34
CA HIS A 99 -10.43 10.98 5.59
C HIS A 99 -11.10 9.77 6.24
N ASN A 100 -12.01 9.15 5.51
CA ASN A 100 -12.51 7.83 5.81
C ASN A 100 -12.52 7.00 4.52
N HIS A 101 -12.25 5.70 4.62
CA HIS A 101 -12.54 4.80 3.52
C HIS A 101 -14.06 4.71 3.40
N THR A 102 -14.67 5.55 2.55
CA THR A 102 -16.11 5.48 2.35
C THR A 102 -16.48 4.12 1.75
N ASP A 103 -17.53 3.53 2.29
CA ASP A 103 -18.15 2.26 1.91
C ASP A 103 -18.64 2.30 0.46
N ALA A 104 -17.76 2.04 -0.50
CA ALA A 104 -18.05 1.99 -1.95
C ALA A 104 -16.81 1.83 -2.84
N ASN A 105 -15.60 2.12 -2.33
CA ASN A 105 -14.41 2.29 -3.15
C ASN A 105 -13.55 1.01 -3.26
N PHE A 106 -13.87 -0.01 -2.48
CA PHE A 106 -13.22 -1.30 -2.57
C PHE A 106 -13.82 -2.11 -3.71
N ARG A 107 -12.94 -2.78 -4.45
CA ARG A 107 -13.29 -3.70 -5.54
C ARG A 107 -12.59 -5.02 -5.27
N LEU A 108 -13.32 -6.12 -5.42
CA LEU A 108 -12.72 -7.45 -5.51
C LEU A 108 -12.60 -7.80 -6.99
N CYS A 109 -11.37 -8.03 -7.44
CA CYS A 109 -11.07 -8.37 -8.83
C CYS A 109 -10.58 -9.81 -8.93
N GLU A 110 -11.11 -10.56 -9.90
CA GLU A 110 -10.70 -11.93 -10.20
C GLU A 110 -9.30 -11.95 -10.83
N VAL A 111 -9.02 -11.03 -11.76
CA VAL A 111 -7.72 -10.89 -12.40
C VAL A 111 -7.27 -9.43 -12.34
N GLN A 112 -6.15 -9.16 -11.70
CA GLN A 112 -5.50 -7.87 -11.70
C GLN A 112 -3.98 -8.01 -11.74
N LYS A 113 -3.33 -7.01 -12.31
CA LYS A 113 -1.87 -6.95 -12.38
C LYS A 113 -1.31 -6.71 -10.96
N ARG A 114 -0.22 -7.40 -10.62
CA ARG A 114 0.49 -7.16 -9.35
C ARG A 114 0.95 -5.71 -9.22
N ALA A 115 1.17 -5.27 -7.98
CA ALA A 115 1.84 -4.01 -7.72
C ALA A 115 3.37 -4.14 -7.91
N ALA A 116 3.98 -3.14 -8.54
CA ALA A 116 5.42 -3.07 -8.70
C ALA A 116 6.14 -2.62 -7.42
N VAL A 117 5.41 -1.98 -6.50
CA VAL A 117 5.89 -1.67 -5.15
C VAL A 117 4.91 -2.27 -4.15
N GLN A 118 5.42 -3.11 -3.26
CA GLN A 118 4.64 -3.80 -2.25
C GLN A 118 5.20 -3.45 -0.88
N GLN A 119 4.45 -2.71 -0.08
CA GLN A 119 4.84 -2.39 1.29
C GLN A 119 4.14 -3.34 2.27
N GLY A 120 4.91 -4.10 3.04
CA GLY A 120 4.40 -4.89 4.15
C GLY A 120 4.28 -4.04 5.41
N LEU A 121 3.19 -4.19 6.15
CA LEU A 121 3.07 -3.56 7.45
C LEU A 121 4.05 -4.17 8.47
N VAL A 122 4.35 -3.37 9.49
CA VAL A 122 5.36 -3.70 10.50
C VAL A 122 4.73 -3.53 11.88
N ASP A 123 4.75 -4.59 12.68
CA ASP A 123 4.24 -4.55 14.06
C ASP A 123 5.29 -4.02 15.04
N MET A 124 4.84 -3.80 16.27
CA MET A 124 5.55 -3.24 17.42
C MET A 124 5.79 -1.74 17.27
N ASP A 125 6.70 -1.33 16.38
CA ASP A 125 7.05 0.07 16.16
C ASP A 125 6.87 0.47 14.68
N PRO A 126 5.62 0.55 14.18
CA PRO A 126 5.36 0.96 12.80
C PRO A 126 5.84 2.37 12.51
N ASP A 127 5.94 2.68 11.22
CA ASP A 127 6.38 3.98 10.75
C ASP A 127 5.29 5.05 10.77
N VAL A 128 5.02 5.50 11.98
CA VAL A 128 4.24 6.68 12.28
C VAL A 128 5.14 7.91 12.40
N ASP A 129 4.54 9.07 12.23
CA ASP A 129 5.21 10.36 12.38
C ASP A 129 5.51 10.69 13.86
N ALA A 130 6.31 11.73 14.07
CA ALA A 130 6.71 12.21 15.37
C ALA A 130 5.52 12.74 16.20
N ILE A 131 4.49 13.32 15.57
CA ILE A 131 3.29 13.80 16.27
C ILE A 131 2.56 12.63 16.93
N PHE A 132 2.31 11.55 16.20
CA PHE A 132 1.68 10.35 16.76
C PHE A 132 2.51 9.80 17.92
N ARG A 133 3.85 9.71 17.76
CA ARG A 133 4.78 9.23 18.79
C ARG A 133 4.75 10.11 20.04
N LEU A 134 4.77 11.44 19.88
CA LEU A 134 4.71 12.38 21.01
C LEU A 134 3.40 12.25 21.81
N LEU A 135 2.30 11.90 21.15
CA LEU A 135 0.99 11.75 21.78
C LEU A 135 0.78 10.37 22.44
N HIS A 136 1.35 9.30 21.87
CA HIS A 136 1.00 7.92 22.25
C HIS A 136 2.16 7.08 22.79
N ALA A 137 3.41 7.43 22.48
CA ALA A 137 4.55 6.64 22.91
C ALA A 137 4.77 6.79 24.43
N ASN A 138 5.07 5.66 25.07
CA ASN A 138 5.49 5.64 26.46
C ASN A 138 7.02 5.46 26.53
N PRO A 139 7.79 6.43 27.07
CA PRO A 139 9.24 6.33 27.13
C PRO A 139 9.78 5.13 27.92
N THR A 140 8.95 4.51 28.75
CA THR A 140 9.32 3.39 29.63
C THR A 140 8.88 2.04 29.12
N LYS A 141 8.10 1.97 28.03
CA LYS A 141 7.59 0.72 27.45
C LYS A 141 7.94 0.64 25.98
N VAL A 142 8.31 -0.55 25.53
CA VAL A 142 8.45 -0.83 24.10
C VAL A 142 7.08 -0.68 23.44
N SER A 143 7.06 -0.02 22.28
CA SER A 143 5.86 0.08 21.46
C SER A 143 5.32 -1.31 21.12
N SER A 144 4.01 -1.49 21.19
CA SER A 144 3.37 -2.80 20.96
C SER A 144 2.16 -2.66 20.04
N GLU A 145 2.32 -1.79 19.04
CA GLU A 145 1.31 -1.57 18.03
C GLU A 145 1.12 -2.83 17.19
N HIS A 146 -0.13 -3.06 16.80
CA HIS A 146 -0.54 -4.26 16.10
C HIS A 146 -1.57 -3.90 15.03
N PHE A 147 -1.49 -4.57 13.89
CA PHE A 147 -2.46 -4.47 12.79
C PHE A 147 -3.17 -5.79 12.53
N ASN A 148 -4.35 -5.72 11.92
CA ASN A 148 -5.12 -6.92 11.56
C ASN A 148 -4.39 -7.75 10.49
N ARG A 149 -3.83 -8.90 10.90
CA ARG A 149 -3.10 -9.83 10.02
C ARG A 149 -3.98 -10.56 9.00
N HIS A 150 -5.30 -10.55 9.20
CA HIS A 150 -6.29 -11.23 8.34
C HIS A 150 -6.90 -10.30 7.28
N ALA A 151 -6.57 -9.00 7.32
CA ALA A 151 -6.94 -8.10 6.24
C ALA A 151 -6.27 -8.59 4.94
N PRO A 152 -6.97 -8.65 3.80
CA PRO A 152 -6.32 -9.06 2.55
C PRO A 152 -5.39 -7.94 2.03
N PRO A 153 -4.32 -8.27 1.29
CA PRO A 153 -3.53 -7.28 0.58
C PRO A 153 -4.40 -6.37 -0.29
N ILE A 154 -4.00 -5.11 -0.44
CA ILE A 154 -4.76 -4.12 -1.18
C ILE A 154 -3.91 -3.34 -2.16
N ILE A 155 -4.32 -3.36 -3.43
CA ILE A 155 -3.70 -2.58 -4.51
C ILE A 155 -4.37 -1.21 -4.61
N LEU A 156 -3.56 -0.15 -4.71
CA LEU A 156 -4.07 1.19 -4.98
C LEU A 156 -4.24 1.41 -6.48
N GLY A 157 -5.42 1.85 -6.85
CA GLY A 157 -5.74 2.19 -8.23
C GLY A 157 -5.09 3.48 -8.70
N GLN A 158 -5.17 3.71 -10.01
CA GLN A 158 -4.57 4.89 -10.64
C GLN A 158 -5.00 6.18 -9.97
N LYS A 159 -4.05 7.12 -9.87
CA LYS A 159 -4.23 8.41 -9.21
C LYS A 159 -4.70 8.35 -7.74
N THR A 160 -4.58 7.22 -7.09
CA THR A 160 -4.73 7.10 -5.64
C THR A 160 -3.35 7.19 -5.02
N TYR A 161 -3.22 7.87 -3.89
CA TYR A 161 -1.93 8.05 -3.23
C TYR A 161 -1.97 7.61 -1.78
N SER A 162 -0.86 7.04 -1.34
CA SER A 162 -0.59 6.73 0.05
C SER A 162 0.92 6.76 0.30
N PRO A 163 1.40 7.44 1.35
CA PRO A 163 2.82 7.44 1.65
C PRO A 163 3.26 6.05 2.12
N TRP A 164 4.50 5.69 1.78
CA TRP A 164 5.12 4.44 2.19
C TRP A 164 6.63 4.65 2.39
N ASN A 165 7.27 3.79 3.17
CA ASN A 165 8.65 3.96 3.63
C ASN A 165 9.60 2.88 3.10
N SER A 166 10.85 2.88 3.54
CA SER A 166 11.85 1.87 3.17
C SER A 166 11.98 0.66 4.10
N GLN A 167 11.15 0.53 5.13
CA GLN A 167 11.38 -0.46 6.19
C GLN A 167 11.12 -1.90 5.74
N ASN A 168 10.10 -2.10 4.89
CA ASN A 168 9.58 -3.41 4.53
C ASN A 168 8.92 -3.34 3.16
N THR A 169 9.71 -2.99 2.15
CA THR A 169 9.18 -2.65 0.83
C THR A 169 9.87 -3.47 -0.25
N LEU A 170 9.08 -4.23 -0.99
CA LEU A 170 9.53 -5.05 -2.10
C LEU A 170 9.28 -4.30 -3.42
N PHE A 171 10.32 -4.18 -4.23
CA PHE A 171 10.29 -3.54 -5.55
C PHE A 171 10.45 -4.56 -6.64
N HIS A 172 9.53 -4.58 -7.59
CA HIS A 172 9.68 -5.25 -8.87
C HIS A 172 10.60 -4.44 -9.79
N ARG A 173 11.29 -5.10 -10.74
CA ARG A 173 12.16 -4.43 -11.71
C ARG A 173 11.51 -3.27 -12.45
N ASN A 174 10.20 -3.29 -12.67
CA ASN A 174 9.50 -2.18 -13.33
C ASN A 174 9.52 -0.89 -12.50
N ALA A 175 9.70 -0.96 -11.17
CA ALA A 175 9.75 0.21 -10.29
C ALA A 175 11.17 0.73 -10.02
N PHE A 176 12.23 0.02 -10.43
CA PHE A 176 13.60 0.35 -10.01
C PHE A 176 14.02 1.78 -10.33
N PHE A 177 13.62 2.34 -11.49
CA PHE A 177 13.95 3.72 -11.83
C PHE A 177 13.40 4.76 -10.84
N THR A 178 12.43 4.39 -10.01
CA THR A 178 11.81 5.25 -9.00
C THR A 178 12.43 5.10 -7.60
N MET A 179 13.42 4.23 -7.41
CA MET A 179 14.06 3.94 -6.11
C MET A 179 15.07 5.02 -5.65
N PHE A 180 15.13 6.15 -6.35
CA PHE A 180 15.99 7.27 -5.97
C PHE A 180 15.63 7.83 -4.60
N LEU A 181 16.64 8.12 -3.77
CA LEU A 181 16.47 8.72 -2.45
C LEU A 181 17.12 10.12 -2.44
N PRO A 182 16.33 11.20 -2.24
CA PRO A 182 16.86 12.56 -2.19
C PRO A 182 17.78 12.75 -0.97
N THR A 183 18.84 13.51 -1.17
CA THR A 183 19.97 13.70 -0.25
C THR A 183 19.99 15.07 0.42
N THR A 184 19.29 16.05 -0.13
CA THR A 184 19.24 17.42 0.41
C THR A 184 18.12 17.65 1.42
N VAL A 185 17.25 16.65 1.59
CA VAL A 185 16.18 16.64 2.59
C VAL A 185 16.58 15.86 3.84
N SER A 186 15.81 16.00 4.92
CA SER A 186 16.07 15.26 6.15
C SER A 186 15.96 13.73 5.94
N PHE A 187 16.61 12.99 6.82
CA PHE A 187 16.51 11.52 6.84
C PHE A 187 15.05 11.03 7.02
N ARG A 188 14.21 11.79 7.72
CA ARG A 188 12.80 11.41 7.97
C ARG A 188 11.88 11.75 6.79
N THR A 189 12.33 12.60 5.88
CA THR A 189 11.60 13.08 4.70
C THR A 189 11.96 12.30 3.43
N THR A 190 13.20 11.81 3.32
CA THR A 190 13.77 11.24 2.09
C THR A 190 12.92 10.12 1.46
N ASP A 191 12.48 9.15 2.26
CA ASP A 191 11.79 7.96 1.79
C ASP A 191 10.31 8.23 1.49
N ILE A 192 9.73 9.21 2.20
CA ILE A 192 8.38 9.75 1.97
C ILE A 192 8.30 10.54 0.66
N TRP A 193 9.25 11.43 0.38
CA TRP A 193 9.30 12.12 -0.91
C TRP A 193 9.53 11.20 -2.08
N ARG A 194 10.43 10.21 -1.92
CA ARG A 194 10.54 9.12 -2.90
C ARG A 194 9.20 8.42 -3.10
N SER A 195 8.42 8.18 -2.04
CA SER A 195 7.15 7.45 -2.16
C SER A 195 6.14 8.15 -3.08
N TYR A 196 5.99 9.47 -2.96
CA TYR A 196 5.07 10.25 -3.78
C TYR A 196 5.62 10.46 -5.20
N PHE A 197 6.91 10.75 -5.32
CA PHE A 197 7.61 10.83 -6.61
C PHE A 197 7.47 9.51 -7.41
N SER A 198 7.69 8.38 -6.75
CA SER A 198 7.56 7.04 -7.32
C SER A 198 6.13 6.76 -7.76
N GLN A 199 5.14 6.97 -6.89
CA GLN A 199 3.73 6.73 -7.23
C GLN A 199 3.31 7.47 -8.50
N LYS A 200 3.70 8.74 -8.67
CA LYS A 200 3.35 9.48 -9.88
C LYS A 200 3.96 8.86 -11.14
N LEU A 201 5.21 8.41 -11.07
CA LEU A 201 5.89 7.78 -12.20
C LEU A 201 5.34 6.38 -12.51
N LEU A 202 5.02 5.59 -11.48
CA LEU A 202 4.36 4.29 -11.63
C LEU A 202 3.01 4.43 -12.34
N HIS A 203 2.24 5.48 -12.01
CA HIS A 203 0.99 5.77 -12.69
C HIS A 203 1.15 5.99 -14.20
N LEU A 204 2.29 6.54 -14.67
CA LEU A 204 2.56 6.78 -16.10
C LEU A 204 2.83 5.49 -16.91
N ILE A 205 3.29 4.44 -16.23
CA ILE A 205 3.63 3.14 -16.83
C ILE A 205 2.62 2.05 -16.47
N ASP A 206 1.49 2.44 -15.89
CA ASP A 206 0.44 1.54 -15.43
C ASP A 206 0.95 0.46 -14.47
N GLU A 207 1.76 0.90 -13.50
CA GLU A 207 2.20 0.14 -12.34
C GLU A 207 1.57 0.68 -11.06
N TYR A 208 1.46 -0.18 -10.06
CA TYR A 208 0.71 0.11 -8.84
C TYR A 208 1.56 -0.04 -7.58
N VAL A 209 1.06 0.54 -6.49
CA VAL A 209 1.51 0.30 -5.13
C VAL A 209 0.48 -0.55 -4.41
N ALA A 210 0.93 -1.51 -3.61
CA ALA A 210 0.07 -2.31 -2.75
C ALA A 210 0.58 -2.36 -1.32
N PHE A 211 -0.35 -2.55 -0.40
CA PHE A 211 -0.07 -2.70 1.02
C PHE A 211 -0.45 -4.12 1.45
N TYR A 212 0.46 -4.75 2.17
CA TYR A 212 0.34 -6.13 2.63
C TYR A 212 0.17 -6.17 4.15
N PRO A 213 -0.46 -7.23 4.67
CA PRO A 213 -0.55 -7.48 6.11
C PRO A 213 0.82 -7.52 6.76
N VAL A 214 0.82 -7.54 8.09
CA VAL A 214 2.06 -7.60 8.85
C VAL A 214 2.84 -8.86 8.52
N ASN A 215 4.07 -8.66 8.07
CA ASN A 215 5.06 -9.72 7.84
C ASN A 215 6.46 -9.35 8.38
N ALA A 216 6.56 -8.27 9.18
CA ALA A 216 7.77 -7.90 9.89
C ALA A 216 7.44 -7.27 11.24
N VAL A 217 8.39 -7.32 12.18
CA VAL A 217 8.39 -6.52 13.41
C VAL A 217 9.61 -5.64 13.46
N GLN A 218 9.45 -4.43 13.99
CA GLN A 218 10.58 -3.55 14.24
C GLN A 218 10.81 -3.37 15.72
N ILE A 219 12.08 -3.49 16.12
CA ILE A 219 12.52 -3.27 17.50
C ILE A 219 13.54 -2.14 17.49
N ARG A 220 13.07 -0.91 17.71
CA ARG A 220 13.92 0.29 17.70
C ARG A 220 14.58 0.56 19.05
N ASN A 221 15.66 1.34 18.98
CA ASN A 221 16.23 2.02 20.14
C ASN A 221 15.42 3.27 20.48
N ALA A 222 15.61 3.83 21.68
CA ALA A 222 14.95 5.08 22.06
C ALA A 222 15.40 6.23 21.15
N HIS A 223 14.41 6.94 20.56
CA HIS A 223 14.62 8.13 19.73
C HIS A 223 14.27 9.40 20.49
N ASN A 224 14.78 10.55 20.02
CA ASN A 224 14.30 11.85 20.46
C ASN A 224 13.16 12.31 19.54
N TYR A 225 11.92 12.06 19.95
CA TYR A 225 10.74 12.36 19.14
C TYR A 225 10.55 13.86 18.85
N LEU A 226 11.08 14.76 19.71
CA LEU A 226 11.07 16.19 19.39
C LEU A 226 12.04 16.52 18.25
N LYS A 227 13.18 15.84 18.19
CA LYS A 227 14.11 16.02 17.08
C LYS A 227 13.53 15.45 15.79
N ASP A 228 12.87 14.30 15.86
CA ASP A 228 12.16 13.72 14.72
C ASP A 228 11.07 14.67 14.19
N PHE A 229 10.35 15.36 15.09
CA PHE A 229 9.35 16.36 14.70
C PHE A 229 9.95 17.53 13.91
N GLU A 230 11.11 18.05 14.34
CA GLU A 230 11.83 19.09 13.59
C GLU A 230 12.24 18.59 12.20
N ASP A 231 12.77 17.35 12.13
CA ASP A 231 13.26 16.77 10.89
C ASP A 231 12.10 16.40 9.93
N GLU A 232 10.89 16.21 10.43
CA GLU A 232 9.66 15.89 9.67
C GLU A 232 8.85 17.14 9.25
N GLN A 233 9.28 18.34 9.65
CA GLN A 233 8.52 19.58 9.45
C GLN A 233 8.08 19.81 8.00
N GLU A 234 8.97 19.56 7.03
CA GLU A 234 8.65 19.72 5.61
C GLU A 234 7.52 18.79 5.15
N VAL A 235 7.51 17.55 5.67
CA VAL A 235 6.49 16.56 5.34
C VAL A 235 5.12 17.04 5.80
N TYR A 236 5.02 17.58 7.02
CA TYR A 236 3.75 18.10 7.54
C TYR A 236 3.22 19.30 6.75
N LEU A 237 4.12 20.19 6.32
CA LEU A 237 3.72 21.45 5.69
C LEU A 237 3.49 21.32 4.18
N LYS A 238 4.19 20.41 3.49
CA LYS A 238 4.23 20.36 2.03
C LYS A 238 3.52 19.16 1.41
N SER A 239 3.15 18.12 2.18
CA SER A 239 2.57 16.89 1.58
C SER A 239 1.26 17.15 0.82
N GLY A 240 0.35 17.97 1.35
CA GLY A 240 -0.90 18.31 0.66
C GLY A 240 -0.68 19.12 -0.62
N GLU A 241 0.28 20.06 -0.61
CA GLU A 241 0.66 20.82 -1.81
C GLU A 241 1.29 19.92 -2.87
N LEU A 242 2.21 19.04 -2.46
CA LEU A 242 2.84 18.07 -3.35
C LEU A 242 1.79 17.21 -4.05
N LEU A 243 0.81 16.69 -3.30
CA LEU A 243 -0.23 15.84 -3.85
C LEU A 243 -1.11 16.56 -4.88
N LYS A 244 -1.45 17.83 -4.65
CA LYS A 244 -2.19 18.65 -5.63
C LYS A 244 -1.37 18.81 -6.90
N PHE A 245 -0.09 19.17 -6.76
CA PHE A 245 0.82 19.28 -7.91
C PHE A 245 0.93 17.96 -8.68
N LEU A 246 1.17 16.85 -7.99
CA LEU A 246 1.29 15.54 -8.62
C LEU A 246 0.00 15.11 -9.31
N ASP A 247 -1.16 15.48 -8.80
CA ASP A 247 -2.44 15.18 -9.46
C ASP A 247 -2.60 15.92 -10.79
N GLU A 248 -2.18 17.18 -10.83
CA GLU A 248 -2.28 18.07 -11.99
C GLU A 248 -1.16 17.82 -13.02
N TRP A 249 0.04 17.45 -12.56
CA TRP A 249 1.21 17.29 -13.41
C TRP A 249 1.02 16.19 -14.47
N LYS A 250 1.50 16.46 -15.67
CA LYS A 250 1.51 15.54 -16.81
C LYS A 250 2.89 15.56 -17.44
N CYS A 251 3.41 14.39 -17.75
CA CYS A 251 4.67 14.29 -18.47
C CYS A 251 4.51 14.80 -19.92
N SER A 252 5.45 15.61 -20.38
CA SER A 252 5.52 16.10 -21.76
C SER A 252 6.46 15.26 -22.65
N GLN A 253 7.25 14.39 -22.02
CA GLN A 253 8.27 13.57 -22.68
C GLN A 253 7.72 12.27 -23.26
N LYS A 254 8.52 11.65 -24.15
CA LYS A 254 8.18 10.40 -24.84
C LYS A 254 8.69 9.14 -24.15
N SER A 255 9.58 9.28 -23.18
CA SER A 255 10.19 8.14 -22.47
C SER A 255 10.05 8.30 -20.97
N THR A 256 9.90 7.18 -20.27
CA THR A 256 9.79 7.11 -18.81
C THR A 256 10.99 7.72 -18.11
N ALA A 257 12.21 7.49 -18.63
CA ALA A 257 13.43 8.09 -18.12
C ALA A 257 13.39 9.63 -18.17
N ASN A 258 12.94 10.20 -19.29
CA ASN A 258 12.84 11.65 -19.44
C ASN A 258 11.69 12.23 -18.60
N CYS A 259 10.58 11.49 -18.43
CA CYS A 259 9.52 11.88 -17.50
C CYS A 259 10.02 11.94 -16.05
N ALA A 260 10.88 11.00 -15.64
CA ALA A 260 11.47 11.00 -14.30
C ALA A 260 12.39 12.21 -14.08
N ILE A 261 13.21 12.55 -15.08
CA ILE A 261 14.06 13.76 -15.04
C ILE A 261 13.21 15.03 -15.02
N GLU A 262 12.19 15.14 -15.89
CA GLU A 262 11.29 16.29 -15.93
C GLU A 262 10.58 16.49 -14.58
N LEU A 263 10.05 15.42 -13.99
CA LEU A 263 9.41 15.48 -12.67
C LEU A 263 10.40 15.93 -11.60
N ALA A 264 11.65 15.47 -11.66
CA ALA A 264 12.67 15.85 -10.70
C ALA A 264 13.04 17.33 -10.78
N GLU A 265 13.14 17.88 -12.00
CA GLU A 265 13.34 19.31 -12.22
C GLU A 265 12.17 20.14 -11.68
N GLN A 266 10.92 19.65 -11.78
CA GLN A 266 9.78 20.34 -11.16
C GLN A 266 9.84 20.28 -9.64
N PHE A 267 10.26 19.16 -9.05
CA PHE A 267 10.44 19.07 -7.60
C PHE A 267 11.49 20.06 -7.08
N GLY A 268 12.59 20.26 -7.83
CA GLY A 268 13.60 21.27 -7.51
C GLY A 268 13.05 22.69 -7.60
N LYS A 269 12.34 23.01 -8.69
CA LYS A 269 11.71 24.33 -8.88
C LYS A 269 10.67 24.68 -7.82
N MET A 270 9.95 23.68 -7.31
CA MET A 270 8.96 23.83 -6.25
C MET A 270 9.55 23.68 -4.85
N GLU A 271 10.88 23.55 -4.74
CA GLU A 271 11.61 23.47 -3.46
C GLU A 271 11.12 22.31 -2.57
N PHE A 272 10.71 21.18 -3.16
CA PHE A 272 10.50 19.92 -2.41
C PHE A 272 11.85 19.26 -2.07
N TRP A 273 12.86 19.50 -2.90
CA TRP A 273 14.27 19.21 -2.68
C TRP A 273 15.12 20.28 -3.39
N GLN A 274 16.44 20.26 -3.19
CA GLN A 274 17.37 21.22 -3.81
C GLN A 274 17.84 20.78 -5.20
N GLU A 275 18.49 21.69 -5.93
CA GLU A 275 19.01 21.45 -7.28
C GLU A 275 20.02 20.29 -7.34
N ASP A 276 20.82 20.10 -6.27
CA ASP A 276 21.75 18.98 -6.16
C ASP A 276 21.04 17.61 -6.28
N ASP A 277 19.80 17.48 -5.79
CA ASP A 277 19.01 16.25 -5.94
C ASP A 277 18.50 16.07 -7.37
N VAL A 278 18.23 17.16 -8.10
CA VAL A 278 17.89 17.10 -9.53
C VAL A 278 19.06 16.52 -10.32
N ASP A 279 20.28 17.00 -10.06
CA ASP A 279 21.49 16.48 -10.66
C ASP A 279 21.74 15.01 -10.29
N LEU A 280 21.47 14.62 -9.04
CA LEU A 280 21.58 13.23 -8.62
C LEU A 280 20.53 12.32 -9.29
N VAL A 281 19.30 12.78 -9.53
CA VAL A 281 18.31 12.02 -10.32
C VAL A 281 18.81 11.82 -11.75
N LYS A 282 19.38 12.85 -12.37
CA LYS A 282 19.97 12.74 -13.73
C LYS A 282 21.07 11.69 -13.77
N GLU A 283 21.96 11.66 -12.76
CA GLU A 283 22.99 10.63 -12.65
C GLU A 283 22.41 9.24 -12.35
N TRP A 284 21.38 9.13 -11.51
CA TRP A 284 20.68 7.87 -11.24
C TRP A 284 20.12 7.26 -12.53
N ILE A 285 19.40 8.06 -13.32
CA ILE A 285 18.84 7.63 -14.60
C ILE A 285 19.94 7.27 -15.61
N HIS A 286 21.00 8.08 -15.69
CA HIS A 286 22.14 7.79 -16.56
C HIS A 286 22.85 6.48 -16.17
N ASP A 287 23.10 6.26 -14.88
CA ASP A 287 23.72 5.05 -14.36
C ASP A 287 22.85 3.82 -14.70
N LEU A 288 21.53 3.91 -14.55
CA LEU A 288 20.58 2.86 -14.97
C LEU A 288 20.66 2.54 -16.46
N ILE A 289 20.67 3.57 -17.32
CA ILE A 289 20.87 3.39 -18.77
C ILE A 289 22.22 2.69 -19.02
N SER A 290 23.27 3.12 -18.32
CA SER A 290 24.62 2.61 -18.50
C SER A 290 24.74 1.12 -18.14
N ILE A 291 24.04 0.64 -17.11
CA ILE A 291 24.03 -0.77 -16.70
C ILE A 291 23.06 -1.63 -17.53
N GLY A 292 22.31 -1.01 -18.46
CA GLY A 292 21.40 -1.72 -19.36
C GLY A 292 20.01 -1.97 -18.76
N TYR A 293 19.59 -1.17 -17.79
CA TYR A 293 18.24 -1.24 -17.25
C TYR A 293 17.19 -0.92 -18.32
N ALA A 294 16.23 -1.83 -18.50
CA ALA A 294 15.13 -1.66 -19.45
C ALA A 294 13.97 -0.89 -18.80
N PHE A 295 13.88 0.40 -19.09
CA PHE A 295 12.78 1.25 -18.62
C PHE A 295 11.44 0.77 -19.18
N PRO A 296 10.40 0.61 -18.33
CA PRO A 296 9.05 0.29 -18.81
C PRO A 296 8.54 1.39 -19.75
N PRO A 297 7.82 1.05 -20.83
CA PRO A 297 7.25 2.05 -21.72
C PRO A 297 6.09 2.78 -21.03
N LEU A 298 5.87 4.04 -21.42
CA LEU A 298 4.66 4.77 -21.04
C LEU A 298 3.44 3.99 -21.54
N SER A 299 2.45 3.82 -20.66
CA SER A 299 1.27 2.99 -20.95
C SER A 299 -0.02 3.76 -20.69
N LYS A 300 -1.09 3.31 -21.36
CA LYS A 300 -2.44 3.73 -20.97
C LYS A 300 -2.87 2.96 -19.73
N PRO A 301 -3.62 3.58 -18.82
CA PRO A 301 -4.19 2.90 -17.67
C PRO A 301 -4.99 1.66 -18.07
N SER A 302 -4.76 0.55 -17.39
CA SER A 302 -5.66 -0.61 -17.43
C SER A 302 -6.96 -0.28 -16.71
N ASN A 303 -8.08 -0.72 -17.30
CA ASN A 303 -9.40 -0.41 -16.76
C ASN A 303 -9.86 -1.53 -15.81
N TYR A 304 -9.92 -1.21 -14.52
CA TYR A 304 -10.54 -2.07 -13.49
C TYR A 304 -11.95 -1.56 -13.12
N GLU A 305 -12.66 -1.03 -14.11
CA GLU A 305 -13.94 -0.35 -13.92
C GLU A 305 -15.02 -1.28 -13.36
N LEU A 306 -15.82 -0.74 -12.44
CA LEU A 306 -17.06 -1.39 -12.04
C LEU A 306 -18.05 -1.39 -13.22
N PRO A 307 -18.89 -2.42 -13.36
CA PRO A 307 -19.87 -2.45 -14.44
C PRO A 307 -20.85 -1.28 -14.33
N ARG A 308 -21.20 -0.67 -15.47
CA ARG A 308 -22.18 0.43 -15.54
C ARG A 308 -23.55 0.05 -15.01
N SER A 309 -23.90 -1.23 -15.15
CA SER A 309 -25.11 -1.80 -14.58
C SER A 309 -24.73 -2.95 -13.66
N GLU A 310 -25.26 -2.92 -12.45
CA GLU A 310 -25.10 -4.01 -11.48
C GLU A 310 -25.67 -5.34 -11.99
N ASN A 311 -26.56 -5.30 -12.99
CA ASN A 311 -27.15 -6.47 -13.62
C ASN A 311 -26.25 -7.15 -14.67
N THR A 312 -25.03 -6.64 -14.90
CA THR A 312 -24.05 -7.23 -15.84
C THR A 312 -23.44 -8.49 -15.21
N THR A 313 -23.45 -9.62 -15.92
CA THR A 313 -22.76 -10.86 -15.52
C THR A 313 -21.32 -10.89 -16.08
N ASP A 314 -20.48 -11.79 -15.57
CA ASP A 314 -19.15 -12.08 -16.14
C ASP A 314 -18.22 -10.85 -16.19
N VAL A 315 -18.14 -10.13 -15.07
CA VAL A 315 -17.26 -8.96 -14.94
C VAL A 315 -16.06 -9.30 -14.08
N ASN A 316 -14.91 -8.71 -14.41
CA ASN A 316 -13.67 -8.95 -13.68
C ASN A 316 -13.72 -8.43 -12.22
N CYS A 317 -14.27 -7.23 -12.01
CA CYS A 317 -14.25 -6.55 -10.70
C CYS A 317 -15.66 -6.26 -10.18
N ARG A 318 -15.92 -6.64 -8.92
CA ARG A 318 -17.17 -6.37 -8.20
C ARG A 318 -16.94 -5.38 -7.07
N ARG A 319 -17.95 -4.55 -6.78
CA ARG A 319 -17.93 -3.66 -5.61
C ARG A 319 -17.90 -4.51 -4.35
N MET A 320 -17.04 -4.14 -3.42
CA MET A 320 -16.93 -4.79 -2.12
C MET A 320 -17.14 -3.76 -1.01
N PHE A 321 -17.82 -4.19 0.05
CA PHE A 321 -17.96 -3.47 1.30
C PHE A 321 -17.17 -4.23 2.35
N LEU A 322 -16.10 -3.61 2.86
CA LEU A 322 -15.14 -4.25 3.74
C LEU A 322 -14.83 -3.32 4.92
N GLN A 323 -15.23 -3.76 6.10
CA GLN A 323 -14.94 -3.14 7.37
C GLN A 323 -14.06 -4.08 8.19
N LEU A 324 -12.85 -3.62 8.51
CA LEU A 324 -11.85 -4.37 9.26
C LEU A 324 -11.55 -3.64 10.56
N TYR A 325 -11.34 -4.41 11.63
CA TYR A 325 -10.95 -3.92 12.95
C TYR A 325 -9.68 -4.60 13.38
N ASN A 326 -8.95 -4.01 14.32
CA ASN A 326 -7.83 -4.66 14.98
C ASN A 326 -8.25 -6.04 15.54
N ASP A 327 -7.45 -7.07 15.29
CA ASP A 327 -7.73 -8.45 15.73
C ASP A 327 -7.17 -8.77 17.12
N LYS A 328 -6.34 -7.88 17.69
CA LYS A 328 -5.80 -8.01 19.06
C LYS A 328 -6.93 -8.02 20.10
N SER A 329 -6.91 -9.01 20.99
CA SER A 329 -7.96 -9.13 22.03
C SER A 329 -7.94 -7.93 23.01
N THR A 330 -9.11 -7.41 23.37
CA THR A 330 -9.25 -6.37 24.41
C THR A 330 -9.12 -6.93 25.83
N ALA A 331 -8.87 -8.22 25.99
CA ALA A 331 -8.78 -8.91 27.28
C ALA A 331 -7.66 -9.95 27.20
N ASP A 332 -6.60 -9.76 27.99
CA ASP A 332 -5.34 -10.54 28.07
C ASP A 332 -5.44 -12.08 28.17
N ASN A 333 -6.63 -12.69 28.10
CA ASN A 333 -6.88 -14.08 28.47
C ASN A 333 -7.19 -15.04 27.31
N GLN A 334 -7.21 -14.60 26.04
CA GLN A 334 -7.26 -15.51 24.89
C GLN A 334 -6.10 -15.21 23.96
N THR A 335 -5.25 -16.20 23.72
CA THR A 335 -4.18 -16.13 22.72
C THR A 335 -4.83 -15.86 21.35
N ASP A 336 -4.34 -14.83 20.64
CA ASP A 336 -4.85 -14.40 19.33
C ASP A 336 -4.93 -15.56 18.31
N ASP A 337 -4.09 -16.57 18.48
CA ASP A 337 -4.07 -17.77 17.66
C ASP A 337 -5.30 -18.66 17.84
N THR A 338 -5.85 -18.81 19.05
CA THR A 338 -7.01 -19.70 19.26
C THR A 338 -8.27 -19.18 18.56
N ARG A 339 -8.50 -17.87 18.62
CA ARG A 339 -9.64 -17.23 17.95
C ARG A 339 -9.43 -17.15 16.43
N SER A 340 -8.19 -17.03 15.98
CA SER A 340 -7.85 -17.01 14.55
C SER A 340 -7.93 -18.41 13.92
N ILE A 341 -7.46 -19.43 14.61
CA ILE A 341 -7.62 -20.85 14.24
C ILE A 341 -9.10 -21.19 14.17
N GLN A 342 -9.90 -20.83 15.19
CA GLN A 342 -11.35 -21.03 15.15
C GLN A 342 -12.01 -20.32 13.96
N LYS A 343 -11.57 -19.10 13.60
CA LYS A 343 -12.10 -18.41 12.41
C LYS A 343 -11.73 -19.16 11.13
N MET A 344 -10.48 -19.58 10.97
CA MET A 344 -10.03 -20.33 9.80
C MET A 344 -10.73 -21.68 9.68
N GLU A 345 -10.89 -22.41 10.78
CA GLU A 345 -11.67 -23.65 10.86
C GLU A 345 -13.13 -23.38 10.49
N ASN A 346 -13.75 -22.33 11.02
CA ASN A 346 -15.11 -21.94 10.64
C ASN A 346 -15.22 -21.55 9.15
N PHE A 347 -14.17 -20.95 8.56
CA PHE A 347 -14.11 -20.63 7.12
C PHE A 347 -13.89 -21.89 6.26
N GLN A 348 -13.15 -22.88 6.75
CA GLN A 348 -12.93 -24.14 6.05
C GLN A 348 -14.18 -25.02 6.09
N ASP A 349 -14.85 -25.10 7.25
CA ASP A 349 -16.17 -25.71 7.41
C ASP A 349 -17.23 -25.03 6.53
N PHE A 350 -17.08 -23.71 6.35
CA PHE A 350 -17.93 -22.92 5.48
C PHE A 350 -17.76 -23.28 4.01
N VAL A 351 -16.53 -23.34 3.52
CA VAL A 351 -16.21 -23.77 2.14
C VAL A 351 -16.72 -25.19 1.89
N GLU A 352 -16.50 -26.11 2.83
CA GLU A 352 -17.00 -27.48 2.72
C GLU A 352 -18.54 -27.58 2.70
N LEU A 353 -19.24 -26.73 3.46
CA LEU A 353 -20.70 -26.73 3.48
C LEU A 353 -21.28 -26.11 2.19
N CYS A 354 -20.62 -25.09 1.65
CA CYS A 354 -20.95 -24.50 0.36
C CYS A 354 -20.87 -25.51 -0.78
N ASP A 355 -19.88 -26.40 -0.73
CA ASP A 355 -19.70 -27.47 -1.71
C ASP A 355 -20.76 -28.59 -1.57
N LYS A 356 -21.33 -28.75 -0.37
CA LYS A 356 -22.28 -29.83 -0.03
C LYS A 356 -23.76 -29.45 -0.17
N THR A 357 -24.10 -28.18 -0.39
CA THR A 357 -25.50 -27.73 -0.47
C THR A 357 -26.05 -27.84 -1.89
N ASN A 358 -27.30 -28.30 -2.01
CA ASN A 358 -28.01 -28.47 -3.29
C ASN A 358 -29.51 -28.36 -2.94
N VAL A 359 -30.06 -27.14 -2.89
CA VAL A 359 -31.49 -26.95 -2.56
C VAL A 359 -32.09 -25.97 -3.56
N THR A 360 -33.41 -26.04 -3.72
CA THR A 360 -34.10 -25.60 -4.95
C THR A 360 -35.37 -24.80 -4.65
N GLY A 361 -35.33 -23.83 -3.71
CA GLY A 361 -36.52 -23.05 -3.30
C GLY A 361 -36.26 -21.56 -3.14
N ASN A 362 -37.16 -20.72 -3.64
CA ASN A 362 -37.00 -19.28 -3.86
C ASN A 362 -37.82 -18.37 -2.90
N SER A 363 -38.31 -18.88 -1.76
CA SER A 363 -39.36 -18.19 -0.97
C SER A 363 -39.05 -17.89 0.50
N GLU A 364 -37.82 -18.05 0.99
CA GLU A 364 -37.46 -17.73 2.39
C GLU A 364 -36.15 -16.92 2.45
N PHE A 365 -36.19 -15.68 1.96
CA PHE A 365 -35.06 -14.76 2.04
C PHE A 365 -35.18 -13.87 3.29
N PRO A 366 -34.26 -13.94 4.28
CA PRO A 366 -34.19 -12.95 5.35
C PRO A 366 -33.77 -11.56 4.84
N PRO A 367 -34.18 -10.48 5.52
CA PRO A 367 -33.86 -9.10 5.13
C PRO A 367 -32.36 -8.80 5.26
N LEU A 368 -31.84 -7.95 4.37
CA LEU A 368 -30.47 -7.41 4.42
C LEU A 368 -30.22 -6.75 5.79
N GLN A 369 -29.16 -7.17 6.49
CA GLN A 369 -28.70 -6.54 7.72
C GLN A 369 -27.42 -5.74 7.46
N TYR A 370 -27.45 -4.47 7.82
CA TYR A 370 -26.28 -3.60 7.92
C TYR A 370 -25.77 -3.59 9.37
N PRO A 371 -24.45 -3.57 9.63
CA PRO A 371 -23.32 -3.69 8.71
C PRO A 371 -22.77 -5.14 8.64
N PHE A 372 -22.66 -5.69 7.44
CA PHE A 372 -21.96 -6.94 7.15
C PHE A 372 -20.95 -6.67 6.03
N ASN A 373 -19.79 -7.34 6.05
CA ASN A 373 -18.84 -7.26 4.93
C ASN A 373 -19.39 -8.10 3.79
N TYR A 374 -19.64 -7.51 2.61
CA TYR A 374 -20.17 -8.25 1.48
C TYR A 374 -19.57 -7.81 0.15
N ILE A 375 -19.56 -8.74 -0.80
CA ILE A 375 -19.29 -8.47 -2.21
C ILE A 375 -20.64 -8.32 -2.90
N HIS A 376 -20.80 -7.28 -3.71
CA HIS A 376 -22.03 -7.08 -4.46
C HIS A 376 -22.09 -8.07 -5.63
N ILE A 377 -22.88 -9.13 -5.48
CA ILE A 377 -23.10 -10.17 -6.49
C ILE A 377 -24.49 -10.00 -7.10
N ASN A 378 -24.59 -10.09 -8.42
CA ASN A 378 -25.85 -9.93 -9.13
C ASN A 378 -26.76 -11.16 -8.95
N PRO A 379 -28.08 -11.00 -8.71
CA PRO A 379 -29.04 -12.12 -8.64
C PRO A 379 -29.01 -13.06 -9.86
N ARG A 380 -28.62 -12.60 -11.05
CA ARG A 380 -28.45 -13.43 -12.25
C ARG A 380 -27.16 -14.25 -12.26
N GLU A 381 -26.09 -13.76 -11.64
CA GLU A 381 -24.88 -14.56 -11.37
C GLU A 381 -25.17 -15.64 -10.33
N MET A 382 -26.13 -15.36 -9.45
CA MET A 382 -26.70 -16.35 -8.55
C MET A 382 -27.62 -17.38 -9.25
N ASN A 383 -27.61 -17.51 -10.58
CA ASN A 383 -28.34 -18.60 -11.28
C ASN A 383 -27.75 -20.00 -10.99
N LYS A 384 -26.52 -20.09 -10.44
CA LYS A 384 -26.00 -21.28 -9.71
C LYS A 384 -25.97 -21.08 -8.18
N GLY A 385 -26.55 -19.97 -7.73
CA GLY A 385 -26.31 -19.30 -6.46
C GLY A 385 -27.32 -19.59 -5.36
N TYR A 386 -28.02 -20.73 -5.42
CA TYR A 386 -28.62 -21.26 -4.20
C TYR A 386 -27.54 -21.50 -3.14
N ASN A 387 -26.39 -22.04 -3.55
CA ASN A 387 -25.27 -22.30 -2.64
C ASN A 387 -24.67 -21.00 -2.15
N GLY A 388 -24.36 -20.04 -3.04
CA GLY A 388 -23.76 -18.75 -2.66
C GLY A 388 -24.59 -17.95 -1.65
N TYR A 389 -25.92 -17.95 -1.76
CA TYR A 389 -26.78 -17.27 -0.79
C TYR A 389 -26.87 -18.02 0.55
N THR A 390 -27.05 -19.35 0.51
CA THR A 390 -27.02 -20.23 1.69
C THR A 390 -25.70 -20.13 2.45
N CYS A 391 -24.61 -19.99 1.71
CA CYS A 391 -23.28 -19.70 2.22
C CYS A 391 -23.28 -18.35 2.96
N MET A 392 -23.66 -17.25 2.30
CA MET A 392 -23.66 -15.95 2.98
C MET A 392 -24.54 -15.92 4.25
N ILE A 393 -25.65 -16.66 4.27
CA ILE A 393 -26.45 -16.87 5.49
C ILE A 393 -25.73 -17.75 6.51
N LYS A 394 -25.06 -18.83 6.12
CA LYS A 394 -24.34 -19.69 7.06
C LYS A 394 -23.15 -18.97 7.70
N ALA A 395 -22.45 -18.12 6.95
CA ALA A 395 -21.43 -17.23 7.50
C ALA A 395 -22.00 -16.32 8.61
N TYR A 396 -23.25 -15.86 8.45
CA TYR A 396 -24.00 -15.10 9.45
C TYR A 396 -24.46 -15.96 10.66
N GLU A 397 -24.93 -17.19 10.43
CA GLU A 397 -25.36 -18.13 11.47
C GLU A 397 -24.20 -18.71 12.30
N LEU A 398 -23.04 -18.92 11.68
CA LEU A 398 -21.80 -19.41 12.33
C LEU A 398 -21.15 -18.36 13.24
N GLY A 399 -21.76 -17.19 13.40
CA GLY A 399 -21.31 -16.21 14.38
C GLY A 399 -19.92 -15.64 14.04
N LEU A 400 -19.60 -15.46 12.75
CA LEU A 400 -18.46 -14.66 12.28
C LEU A 400 -18.70 -13.16 12.57
N ARG A 401 -19.03 -12.85 13.84
CA ARG A 401 -19.39 -11.56 14.40
C ARG A 401 -18.22 -11.06 15.26
N ASN A 402 -17.73 -9.86 14.94
CA ASN A 402 -17.18 -8.87 15.88
C ASN A 402 -16.81 -7.58 15.09
N ILE A 403 -17.84 -6.98 14.50
CA ILE A 403 -17.86 -5.62 13.97
C ILE A 403 -18.76 -4.85 14.93
N LYS A 404 -18.18 -4.00 15.79
CA LYS A 404 -18.96 -3.18 16.72
C LYS A 404 -19.48 -1.97 15.97
N GLY A 405 -20.78 -1.96 15.71
CA GLY A 405 -21.50 -0.79 15.21
C GLY A 405 -21.79 0.23 16.31
N LYS A 406 -22.06 1.46 15.88
CA LYS A 406 -23.05 2.31 16.55
C LYS A 406 -24.29 2.36 15.69
#